data_AF-A0A0F0HMB1-F1
#
_entry.id   AF-A0A0F0HMB1-F1
#
_cell.length_a   1.000
_cell.length_b   1.000
_cell.length_c   1.000
_cell.angle_alpha   90.00
_cell.angle_beta   90.00
_cell.angle_gamma   90.00
#
_symmetry.space_group_name_H-M   'P 1'
#
loop_
_entity.id
_entity.type
_entity.pdbx_description
1 polymer ?
#
loop_
_entity_poly.entity_id
_entity_poly.type
_entity_poly.pdbx_seq_one_letter_code
_entity_poly.pdbx_strand_id
1 'polypeptide(L)'
;MTLLLPYRVDITPGPATADDAPPRYHQLRLTVGEEGQGRAEQPVRCTRIAVRVPAPTSDPRLARQPLAFSTTVPSVRSSAQGQEWWIVPDTTDPAATVFACVPDQPARFDGTWTISFLIELDPGFETTDVEITEETAADNGPVSNRSSRVAATVLAAGAWEGQE
;
A
#
# COMPACT_ATOMS: atom_id res chain seq x y z
N MET A 1 -3.06 16.87 -6.35
CA MET A 1 -4.31 16.49 -7.06
C MET A 1 -4.99 15.44 -6.20
N THR A 2 -6.32 15.34 -6.22
CA THR A 2 -7.03 14.34 -5.41
C THR A 2 -7.04 12.99 -6.12
N LEU A 3 -6.80 11.91 -5.39
CA LEU A 3 -6.92 10.53 -5.89
C LEU A 3 -8.40 10.19 -6.17
N LEU A 4 -8.67 9.31 -7.14
CA LEU A 4 -10.02 8.83 -7.47
C LEU A 4 -10.42 7.59 -6.66
N LEU A 5 -9.45 6.74 -6.31
CA LEU A 5 -9.69 5.62 -5.43
C LEU A 5 -9.53 6.05 -3.97
N PRO A 6 -10.32 5.52 -3.03
CA PRO A 6 -10.12 5.74 -1.62
C PRO A 6 -8.99 4.85 -1.10
N TYR A 7 -8.10 5.42 -0.30
CA TYR A 7 -6.96 4.72 0.28
C TYR A 7 -6.93 4.87 1.80
N ARG A 8 -6.54 3.80 2.48
CA ARG A 8 -6.10 3.83 3.87
C ARG A 8 -4.73 3.19 3.96
N VAL A 9 -3.86 3.80 4.76
CA VAL A 9 -2.53 3.27 5.05
C VAL A 9 -2.43 3.07 6.55
N ASP A 10 -2.19 1.84 6.96
CA ASP A 10 -1.88 1.50 8.34
C ASP A 10 -0.47 0.94 8.41
N ILE A 11 0.27 1.30 9.45
CA ILE A 11 1.58 0.69 9.72
C ILE A 11 1.54 0.08 11.10
N THR A 12 1.82 -1.21 11.20
CA THR A 12 1.91 -1.92 12.47
C THR A 12 3.35 -2.32 12.74
N PRO A 13 3.82 -2.25 13.99
CA PRO A 13 5.10 -2.84 14.35
C PRO A 13 5.02 -4.34 14.10
N GLY A 14 6.11 -4.93 13.59
CA GLY A 14 6.25 -6.39 13.62
C GLY A 14 6.09 -6.89 15.07
N PRO A 15 5.73 -8.18 15.30
CA PRO A 15 5.53 -8.74 16.65
C PRO A 15 6.76 -8.58 17.60
N ALA A 16 6.85 -9.14 18.80
CA ALA A 16 8.14 -9.18 19.55
C ALA A 16 8.81 -10.56 19.43
N THR A 17 10.15 -10.64 19.30
CA THR A 17 10.92 -11.90 19.38
C THR A 17 11.96 -11.73 20.46
N ALA A 18 12.42 -12.86 21.01
CA ALA A 18 13.53 -12.93 21.94
C ALA A 18 14.75 -12.10 21.47
N ASP A 19 15.54 -11.66 22.45
CA ASP A 19 16.62 -10.65 22.38
C ASP A 19 17.69 -10.82 21.28
N ASP A 20 17.74 -11.95 20.59
CA ASP A 20 18.79 -12.29 19.62
C ASP A 20 18.29 -12.39 18.16
N ALA A 21 17.06 -11.92 17.90
CA ALA A 21 16.47 -11.91 16.57
C ALA A 21 16.78 -10.61 15.79
N PRO A 22 16.91 -10.68 14.45
CA PRO A 22 17.13 -9.49 13.61
C PRO A 22 16.05 -8.41 13.81
N PRO A 23 16.38 -7.11 13.55
CA PRO A 23 15.43 -6.02 13.67
C PRO A 23 14.19 -6.30 12.79
N ARG A 24 13.03 -6.07 13.37
CA ARG A 24 11.74 -6.51 12.80
C ARG A 24 11.19 -5.47 11.85
N TYR A 25 10.76 -5.92 10.68
CA TYR A 25 10.07 -5.04 9.74
C TYR A 25 8.74 -4.56 10.32
N HIS A 26 8.43 -3.29 10.09
CA HIS A 26 7.07 -2.79 10.20
C HIS A 26 6.24 -3.37 9.06
N GLN A 27 4.97 -3.69 9.30
CA GLN A 27 4.05 -4.07 8.24
C GLN A 27 3.22 -2.85 7.84
N LEU A 28 3.37 -2.42 6.59
CA LEU A 28 2.46 -1.50 5.95
C LEU A 28 1.31 -2.29 5.33
N ARG A 29 0.09 -1.88 5.67
CA ARG A 29 -1.14 -2.31 5.01
C ARG A 29 -1.69 -1.15 4.21
N LEU A 30 -1.66 -1.29 2.88
CA LEU A 30 -2.38 -0.40 1.97
C LEU A 30 -3.74 -1.02 1.68
N THR A 31 -4.81 -0.35 2.10
CA THR A 31 -6.17 -0.75 1.76
C THR A 31 -6.73 0.21 0.71
N VAL A 32 -7.27 -0.35 -0.36
CA VAL A 32 -7.92 0.39 -1.46
C VAL A 32 -9.38 0.02 -1.46
N GLY A 33 -10.27 1.02 -1.45
CA GLY A 33 -11.71 0.77 -1.52
C GLY A 33 -12.45 0.67 -0.19
N GLU A 34 -11.84 1.08 0.92
CA GLU A 34 -12.48 0.99 2.25
C GLU A 34 -13.66 1.96 2.39
N GLU A 35 -14.73 1.48 3.03
CA GLU A 35 -15.97 2.23 3.21
C GLU A 35 -15.75 3.37 4.23
N GLY A 36 -15.95 4.63 3.80
CA GLY A 36 -15.90 5.81 4.69
C GLY A 36 -14.94 6.93 4.28
N GLN A 37 -13.96 6.68 3.41
CA GLN A 37 -13.03 7.71 2.87
C GLN A 37 -13.53 8.38 1.58
N GLY A 38 -14.83 8.29 1.30
CA GLY A 38 -15.47 8.77 0.08
C GLY A 38 -15.70 7.63 -0.92
N ARG A 39 -16.94 7.50 -1.39
CA ARG A 39 -17.22 6.64 -2.55
C ARG A 39 -16.62 7.29 -3.78
N ALA A 40 -15.96 6.51 -4.63
CA ALA A 40 -15.80 6.92 -6.02
C ALA A 40 -17.21 7.14 -6.57
N GLU A 41 -17.55 8.38 -6.97
CA GLU A 41 -18.89 8.73 -7.44
C GLU A 41 -19.29 7.97 -8.70
N GLN A 42 -18.31 7.38 -9.40
CA GLN A 42 -18.46 6.62 -10.64
C GLN A 42 -17.47 5.45 -10.67
N PRO A 43 -17.69 4.44 -11.53
CA PRO A 43 -16.72 3.38 -11.71
C PRO A 43 -15.35 3.93 -12.17
N VAL A 44 -14.30 3.55 -11.47
CA VAL A 44 -12.91 3.95 -11.78
C VAL A 44 -12.17 2.75 -12.34
N ARG A 45 -11.53 2.90 -13.50
CA ARG A 45 -10.62 1.89 -14.03
C ARG A 45 -9.22 2.16 -13.52
N CYS A 46 -8.62 1.17 -12.87
CA CYS A 46 -7.29 1.22 -12.30
C CYS A 46 -6.34 0.30 -13.07
N THR A 47 -5.19 0.84 -13.47
CA THR A 47 -4.17 0.08 -14.21
C THR A 47 -2.87 -0.08 -13.43
N ARG A 48 -2.61 0.78 -12.45
CA ARG A 48 -1.45 0.71 -11.56
C ARG A 48 -1.69 1.56 -10.31
N ILE A 49 -1.19 1.08 -9.18
CA ILE A 49 -1.04 1.85 -7.95
C ILE A 49 0.42 1.76 -7.55
N ALA A 50 1.17 2.86 -7.65
CA ALA A 50 2.53 2.96 -7.18
C ALA A 50 2.56 3.59 -5.78
N VAL A 51 3.41 3.06 -4.92
CA VAL A 51 3.58 3.54 -3.55
C VAL A 51 5.06 3.76 -3.30
N ARG A 52 5.36 4.88 -2.66
CA ARG A 52 6.70 5.27 -2.25
C ARG A 52 6.70 5.60 -0.76
N VAL A 53 7.52 4.88 -0.01
CA VAL A 53 7.73 5.10 1.42
C VAL A 53 9.18 5.53 1.64
N PRO A 54 9.44 6.74 2.17
CA PRO A 54 10.79 7.16 2.51
C PRO A 54 11.45 6.21 3.51
N ALA A 55 12.73 5.92 3.32
CA ALA A 55 13.50 5.16 4.29
C ALA A 55 13.72 5.99 5.57
N PRO A 56 13.66 5.38 6.78
CA PRO A 56 13.86 6.09 8.05
C PRO A 56 15.24 6.70 8.21
N THR A 57 16.24 6.18 7.48
CA THR A 57 17.62 6.62 7.59
C THR A 57 18.16 6.95 6.21
N SER A 58 18.84 8.08 6.07
CA SER A 58 19.66 8.41 4.90
C SER A 58 21.05 7.75 4.95
N ASP A 59 21.33 6.92 5.98
CA ASP A 59 22.61 6.21 6.10
C ASP A 59 22.57 4.97 5.16
N PRO A 60 23.36 4.98 4.07
CA PRO A 60 23.37 3.89 3.09
C PRO A 60 23.88 2.56 3.68
N ARG A 61 24.46 2.54 4.88
CA ARG A 61 24.85 1.31 5.60
C ARG A 61 23.69 0.68 6.38
N LEU A 62 22.68 1.49 6.71
CA LEU A 62 21.44 1.07 7.39
C LEU A 62 20.26 0.95 6.42
N ALA A 63 20.41 1.44 5.18
CA ALA A 63 19.57 1.09 4.04
C ALA A 63 19.72 -0.42 3.74
N ARG A 64 19.15 -1.25 4.62
CA ARG A 64 18.96 -2.66 4.34
C ARG A 64 17.97 -2.70 3.17
N GLN A 65 18.35 -3.34 2.07
CA GLN A 65 17.44 -3.52 0.94
C GLN A 65 16.11 -4.10 1.45
N PRO A 66 14.95 -3.67 0.91
CA PRO A 66 13.65 -4.17 1.36
C PRO A 66 13.64 -5.70 1.32
N LEU A 67 13.50 -6.30 2.50
CA LEU A 67 13.93 -7.69 2.76
C LEU A 67 12.87 -8.74 2.45
N ALA A 68 11.60 -8.36 2.26
CA ALA A 68 10.58 -9.25 1.71
C ALA A 68 9.38 -8.46 1.17
N PHE A 69 8.89 -8.87 0.00
CA PHE A 69 7.56 -8.53 -0.47
C PHE A 69 6.69 -9.78 -0.29
N SER A 70 5.71 -9.73 0.62
CA SER A 70 4.77 -10.82 0.81
C SER A 70 3.36 -10.35 0.46
N THR A 71 2.84 -10.85 -0.65
CA THR A 71 1.54 -10.45 -1.17
C THR A 71 0.45 -11.35 -0.61
N THR A 72 -0.23 -10.93 0.46
CA THR A 72 -1.53 -11.52 0.83
C THR A 72 -2.63 -10.68 0.19
N VAL A 73 -2.87 -10.86 -1.11
CA VAL A 73 -4.08 -10.35 -1.74
C VAL A 73 -5.21 -11.33 -1.38
N PRO A 74 -6.24 -10.93 -0.62
CA PRO A 74 -7.40 -11.80 -0.43
C PRO A 74 -7.98 -12.14 -1.80
N SER A 75 -8.39 -13.39 -1.99
CA SER A 75 -8.91 -13.87 -3.26
C SER A 75 -9.96 -12.91 -3.82
N VAL A 76 -9.63 -12.32 -4.97
CA VAL A 76 -10.50 -11.41 -5.71
C VAL A 76 -11.74 -12.18 -6.16
N ARG A 77 -12.91 -11.68 -5.76
CA ARG A 77 -14.18 -12.41 -5.85
C ARG A 77 -14.86 -12.24 -7.22
N SER A 78 -14.34 -11.39 -8.11
CA SER A 78 -14.89 -11.19 -9.45
C SER A 78 -13.84 -10.64 -10.44
N SER A 79 -14.09 -10.84 -11.75
CA SER A 79 -13.25 -10.29 -12.83
C SER A 79 -13.20 -8.77 -12.87
N ALA A 80 -14.19 -8.09 -12.29
CA ALA A 80 -14.20 -6.63 -12.19
C ALA A 80 -13.08 -6.10 -11.28
N GLN A 81 -12.51 -6.93 -10.41
CA GLN A 81 -11.52 -6.51 -9.41
C GLN A 81 -10.07 -6.61 -9.92
N GLY A 82 -9.84 -7.06 -11.16
CA GLY A 82 -8.55 -7.64 -11.57
C GLY A 82 -8.44 -9.03 -10.92
N GLN A 83 -8.44 -10.10 -11.70
CA GLN A 83 -8.49 -11.47 -11.13
C GLN A 83 -7.19 -11.84 -10.41
N GLU A 84 -6.12 -11.10 -10.68
CA GLU A 84 -4.83 -11.26 -10.04
C GLU A 84 -4.14 -9.88 -9.94
N TRP A 85 -3.37 -9.68 -8.87
CA TRP A 85 -2.61 -8.44 -8.66
C TRP A 85 -1.14 -8.78 -8.41
N TRP A 86 -0.27 -8.17 -9.20
CA TRP A 86 1.17 -8.29 -9.10
C TRP A 86 1.72 -7.17 -8.23
N ILE A 87 2.63 -7.51 -7.31
CA ILE A 87 3.46 -6.52 -6.62
C ILE A 87 4.82 -6.49 -7.31
N VAL A 88 5.14 -5.35 -7.92
CA VAL A 88 6.39 -5.12 -8.64
C VAL A 88 7.25 -4.14 -7.84
N PRO A 89 8.33 -4.60 -7.19
CA PRO A 89 9.22 -3.72 -6.46
C PRO A 89 10.12 -2.90 -7.40
N ASP A 90 10.42 -1.67 -7.02
CA ASP A 90 11.46 -0.84 -7.63
C ASP A 90 12.56 -0.60 -6.59
N THR A 91 13.74 -1.11 -6.91
CA THR A 91 14.92 -1.14 -6.00
C THR A 91 15.98 -0.12 -6.41
N THR A 92 15.65 0.79 -7.33
CA THR A 92 16.61 1.77 -7.88
C THR A 92 16.86 2.98 -6.95
N ASP A 93 15.91 3.30 -6.06
CA ASP A 93 16.02 4.39 -5.08
C ASP A 93 16.40 3.81 -3.70
N PRO A 94 17.66 3.94 -3.24
CA PRO A 94 18.04 3.47 -1.91
C PRO A 94 17.46 4.32 -0.77
N ALA A 95 16.91 5.50 -1.07
CA ALA A 95 16.31 6.39 -0.08
C ALA A 95 14.81 6.13 0.14
N ALA A 96 14.22 5.18 -0.58
CA ALA A 96 12.81 4.84 -0.43
C ALA A 96 12.52 3.37 -0.77
N THR A 97 11.53 2.79 -0.09
CA THR A 97 10.89 1.57 -0.56
C THR A 97 9.84 1.96 -1.59
N VAL A 98 9.99 1.49 -2.83
CA VAL A 98 9.06 1.76 -3.93
C VAL A 98 8.51 0.44 -4.46
N PHE A 99 7.21 0.38 -4.67
CA PHE A 99 6.55 -0.77 -5.29
C PHE A 99 5.31 -0.34 -6.07
N ALA A 100 4.86 -1.19 -6.97
CA ALA A 100 3.62 -1.01 -7.69
C ALA A 100 2.72 -2.23 -7.57
N CYS A 101 1.45 -2.00 -7.28
CA CYS A 101 0.38 -2.98 -7.39
C CYS A 101 -0.23 -2.86 -8.79
N VAL A 102 -0.12 -3.92 -9.58
CA VAL A 102 -0.56 -3.95 -10.99
C VAL A 102 -1.57 -5.09 -11.16
N PRO A 103 -2.83 -4.80 -11.49
CA PRO A 103 -3.77 -5.85 -11.80
C PRO A 103 -3.45 -6.48 -13.16
N ASP A 104 -3.73 -7.77 -13.32
CA ASP A 104 -3.54 -8.54 -14.56
C ASP A 104 -4.33 -7.97 -15.75
N GLN A 105 -5.49 -7.40 -15.46
CA GLN A 105 -6.34 -6.61 -16.35
C GLN A 105 -6.77 -5.33 -15.62
N PRO A 106 -7.07 -4.22 -16.32
CA PRO A 106 -7.54 -3.01 -15.67
C PRO A 106 -8.70 -3.27 -14.70
N ALA A 107 -8.47 -3.06 -13.41
CA ALA A 107 -9.46 -3.32 -12.37
C ALA A 107 -10.52 -2.22 -12.39
N ARG A 108 -11.81 -2.60 -12.37
CA ARG A 108 -12.93 -1.68 -12.31
C ARG A 108 -13.42 -1.58 -10.86
N PHE A 109 -13.09 -0.46 -10.23
CA PHE A 109 -13.59 -0.10 -8.93
C PHE A 109 -15.00 0.50 -9.03
N ASP A 110 -15.99 -0.14 -8.44
CA ASP A 110 -17.39 0.32 -8.42
C ASP A 110 -17.89 0.66 -7.01
N GLY A 111 -16.98 0.68 -6.03
CA GLY A 111 -17.30 0.95 -4.63
C GLY A 111 -17.84 -0.25 -3.84
N THR A 112 -17.88 -1.45 -4.42
CA THR A 112 -18.43 -2.65 -3.76
C THR A 112 -17.38 -3.61 -3.20
N TRP A 113 -16.11 -3.34 -3.45
CA TRP A 113 -15.01 -4.22 -3.08
C TRP A 113 -13.86 -3.44 -2.47
N THR A 114 -13.05 -4.14 -1.71
CA THR A 114 -11.85 -3.59 -1.05
C THR A 114 -10.72 -4.59 -1.26
N ILE A 115 -9.51 -4.09 -1.50
CA ILE A 115 -8.29 -4.89 -1.57
C ILE A 115 -7.29 -4.37 -0.54
N SER A 116 -6.51 -5.27 0.06
CA SER A 116 -5.40 -4.90 0.93
C SER A 116 -4.10 -5.49 0.40
N PHE A 117 -3.04 -4.69 0.42
CA PHE A 117 -1.66 -5.09 0.14
C PHE A 117 -0.84 -4.97 1.41
N LEU A 118 -0.05 -5.99 1.73
CA LEU A 118 0.81 -6.04 2.92
C LEU A 118 2.26 -6.02 2.51
N ILE A 119 3.06 -5.14 3.11
CA ILE A 119 4.47 -4.94 2.74
C ILE A 119 5.29 -4.74 3.99
N GLU A 120 6.45 -5.38 4.02
CA GLU A 120 7.41 -5.23 5.11
C GLU A 120 8.34 -4.03 4.82
N LEU A 121 8.43 -3.14 5.80
CA LEU A 121 9.25 -1.92 5.77
C LEU A 121 10.31 -2.00 6.86
N ASP A 122 11.47 -1.39 6.62
CA ASP A 122 12.48 -1.25 7.67
C ASP A 122 11.90 -0.52 8.90
N PRO A 123 12.22 -0.99 10.12
CA PRO A 123 11.87 -0.26 11.33
C PRO A 123 12.69 1.04 11.44
N GLY A 124 12.22 1.97 12.26
CA GLY A 124 12.99 3.18 12.61
C GLY A 124 12.27 4.51 12.37
N PHE A 125 10.97 4.48 12.09
CA PHE A 125 10.12 5.66 12.04
C PHE A 125 8.89 5.46 12.92
N GLU A 126 8.48 6.50 13.65
CA GLU A 126 7.20 6.50 14.36
C GLU A 126 6.06 7.01 13.46
N THR A 127 6.40 7.85 12.48
CA THR A 127 5.50 8.39 11.46
C THR A 127 6.28 8.57 10.15
N THR A 128 5.63 8.34 9.02
CA THR A 128 6.21 8.54 7.68
C THR A 128 5.15 9.04 6.70
N ASP A 129 5.58 9.82 5.70
CA ASP A 129 4.73 10.27 4.61
C ASP A 129 4.75 9.24 3.48
N VAL A 130 3.66 8.52 3.30
CA VAL A 130 3.49 7.57 2.20
C VAL A 130 2.93 8.28 0.99
N GLU A 131 3.70 8.30 -0.10
CA GLU A 131 3.23 8.84 -1.38
C GLU A 131 2.55 7.73 -2.18
N ILE A 132 1.30 7.98 -2.57
CA ILE A 132 0.49 7.09 -3.39
C ILE A 132 0.30 7.77 -4.73
N THR A 133 0.59 7.04 -5.80
CA THR A 133 0.36 7.43 -7.17
C THR A 133 -0.53 6.40 -7.84
N GLU A 134 -1.62 6.84 -8.46
CA GLU A 134 -2.55 5.97 -9.16
C GLU A 134 -2.57 6.29 -10.66
N GLU A 135 -2.71 5.25 -11.47
CA GLU A 135 -2.99 5.36 -12.90
C GLU A 135 -4.43 4.93 -13.15
N THR A 136 -5.31 5.94 -13.17
CA THR A 136 -6.77 5.75 -13.16
C THR A 136 -7.48 6.54 -14.24
N ALA A 137 -8.57 5.96 -14.75
CA ALA A 137 -9.55 6.62 -15.61
C ALA A 137 -10.91 6.65 -14.93
N ALA A 138 -11.58 7.79 -14.95
CA ALA A 138 -13.00 7.89 -14.59
C ALA A 138 -13.83 7.36 -15.78
N ASP A 139 -14.63 6.31 -15.55
CA ASP A 139 -15.45 5.65 -16.57
C ASP A 139 -14.68 5.39 -17.89
N ASN A 140 -15.17 5.88 -19.03
CA ASN A 140 -14.56 5.74 -20.36
C ASN A 140 -13.53 6.84 -20.70
N GLY A 141 -13.16 7.66 -19.72
CA GLY A 141 -12.17 8.71 -19.88
C GLY A 141 -10.74 8.19 -20.12
N PRO A 142 -9.81 9.10 -20.44
CA PRO A 142 -8.39 8.76 -20.55
C PRO A 142 -7.81 8.38 -19.18
N VAL A 143 -6.84 7.47 -19.18
CA VAL A 143 -6.03 7.19 -18.00
C VAL A 143 -5.23 8.44 -17.67
N SER A 144 -5.18 8.79 -16.39
CA SER A 144 -4.38 9.89 -15.88
C SER A 144 -3.65 9.45 -14.62
N ASN A 145 -2.48 10.02 -14.43
CA ASN A 145 -1.68 9.81 -13.23
C ASN A 145 -2.07 10.86 -12.17
N ARG A 146 -2.37 10.41 -10.95
CA ARG A 146 -2.69 11.27 -9.81
C ARG A 146 -1.88 10.83 -8.61
N SER A 147 -1.34 11.78 -7.86
CA SER A 147 -0.60 11.49 -6.64
C SER A 147 -1.10 12.29 -5.44
N SER A 148 -1.02 11.66 -4.27
CA SER A 148 -1.27 12.27 -2.98
C SER A 148 -0.33 11.67 -1.92
N ARG A 149 -0.14 12.41 -0.83
CA ARG A 149 0.60 11.93 0.34
C ARG A 149 -0.35 11.68 1.49
N VAL A 150 -0.09 10.60 2.21
CA VAL A 150 -0.82 10.18 3.40
C VAL A 150 0.19 10.06 4.52
N ALA A 151 0.02 10.84 5.59
CA ALA A 151 0.80 10.65 6.80
C ALA A 151 0.33 9.36 7.48
N ALA A 152 1.26 8.43 7.69
CA ALA A 152 1.00 7.15 8.33
C ALA A 152 1.77 7.06 9.64
N THR A 153 1.07 6.78 10.73
CA THR A 153 1.67 6.58 12.06
C THR A 153 1.74 5.10 12.37
N VAL A 154 2.84 4.68 13.00
CA VAL A 154 2.98 3.30 13.49
C VAL A 154 2.01 3.10 14.66
N LEU A 155 1.06 2.18 14.48
CA LEU A 155 0.05 1.85 15.49
C LEU A 155 0.70 1.16 16.70
N ALA A 156 0.19 1.39 17.90
CA ALA A 156 0.66 0.66 19.08
C ALA A 156 0.41 -0.85 18.93
N ALA A 157 1.38 -1.67 19.35
CA ALA A 157 1.23 -3.12 19.39
C ALA A 157 0.03 -3.47 20.31
N GLY A 158 -1.04 -4.03 19.72
CA GLY A 158 -2.28 -4.38 20.43
C GLY A 158 -3.57 -3.72 19.89
N ALA A 159 -3.49 -2.81 18.92
CA ALA A 159 -4.67 -2.10 18.40
C ALA A 159 -5.64 -2.94 17.52
N TRP A 160 -5.39 -4.25 17.33
CA TRP A 160 -6.22 -5.13 16.50
C TRP A 160 -7.06 -6.15 17.32
N GLU A 161 -6.91 -6.22 18.65
CA GLU A 161 -7.84 -7.00 19.48
C GLU A 161 -9.12 -6.20 19.72
N GLY A 162 -10.08 -6.31 18.80
CA GLY A 162 -11.43 -5.81 19.04
C GLY A 162 -12.22 -5.46 17.79
N GLN A 163 -12.66 -6.46 17.04
CA GLN A 163 -14.03 -6.47 16.48
C GLN A 163 -14.35 -7.88 15.98
N GLU A 164 -14.93 -8.67 16.89
CA GLU A 164 -15.85 -9.77 16.54
C GLU A 164 -17.24 -9.20 16.21
#